data_AF-A0A556N332-F1
#
_entry.id   AF-A0A556N332-F1
#
_cell.length_a   1.000
_cell.length_b   1.000
_cell.length_c   1.000
_cell.angle_alpha   90.00
_cell.angle_beta   90.00
_cell.angle_gamma   90.00
#
_symmetry.space_group_name_H-M   'P 1'
#
loop_
_entity.id
_entity.type
_entity.pdbx_description
1 polymer ?
#
loop_
_entity_poly.entity_id
_entity_poly.type
_entity_poly.pdbx_seq_one_letter_code
_entity_poly.pdbx_strand_id
1 'polypeptide(L)'
;MTPKRAILFQTLIEGLIPVLGYFYWNWDASFILLFFLIDWSLFWVLSLFKARKRIQFSGNNSEKELAVKQLGISLLCILSTSLAVFYLLPNLHPNFSWSERIWAFLSYSDMGIQQGFILIPLMVLSGYLTYKQQFLLPQLYRKYPVHYFTREGIKQGIILSLVFGLVLLVSYFVGFPDEVLLFGTVLGVITYRLIARNSFIS
;
A
#
# COMPACT_ATOMS: atom_id res chain seq x y z
N MET A 1 -23.74 -1.70 -11.70
CA MET A 1 -23.11 -2.36 -10.52
C MET A 1 -23.27 -1.42 -9.33
N THR A 2 -23.73 -1.87 -8.16
CA THR A 2 -23.84 -0.99 -6.99
C THR A 2 -22.46 -0.62 -6.46
N PRO A 3 -22.25 0.59 -5.90
CA PRO A 3 -20.92 1.06 -5.45
C PRO A 3 -20.28 0.11 -4.42
N LYS A 4 -21.08 -0.50 -3.53
CA LYS A 4 -20.60 -1.53 -2.58
C LYS A 4 -20.04 -2.77 -3.27
N ARG A 5 -20.67 -3.25 -4.35
CA ARG A 5 -20.20 -4.42 -5.11
C ARG A 5 -18.91 -4.12 -5.89
N ALA A 6 -18.78 -2.89 -6.41
CA ALA A 6 -17.56 -2.47 -7.09
C ALA A 6 -16.36 -2.42 -6.13
N ILE A 7 -16.54 -1.90 -4.92
CA ILE A 7 -15.50 -1.88 -3.88
C ILE A 7 -15.07 -3.30 -3.49
N LEU A 8 -16.04 -4.19 -3.23
CA LEU A 8 -15.74 -5.57 -2.87
C LEU A 8 -14.92 -6.26 -3.97
N PHE A 9 -15.37 -6.13 -5.22
CA PHE A 9 -14.68 -6.72 -6.36
C PHE A 9 -13.26 -6.16 -6.54
N GLN A 10 -13.10 -4.84 -6.41
CA GLN A 10 -11.79 -4.20 -6.51
C GLN A 10 -10.85 -4.66 -5.38
N THR A 11 -11.32 -4.72 -4.14
CA THR A 11 -10.50 -5.18 -3.00
C THR A 11 -10.12 -6.66 -3.13
N LEU A 12 -11.02 -7.50 -3.64
CA LEU A 12 -10.71 -8.91 -3.89
C LEU A 12 -9.66 -9.06 -4.98
N ILE A 13 -9.76 -8.32 -6.09
CA ILE A 13 -8.74 -8.35 -7.16
C ILE A 13 -7.38 -7.86 -6.64
N GLU A 14 -7.36 -6.76 -5.87
CA GLU A 14 -6.11 -6.23 -5.28
C GLU A 14 -5.43 -7.26 -4.37
N GLY A 15 -6.21 -8.02 -3.60
CA GLY A 15 -5.72 -9.12 -2.76
C GLY A 15 -5.34 -10.38 -3.53
N LEU A 16 -5.95 -10.61 -4.69
CA LEU A 16 -5.72 -11.78 -5.53
C LEU A 16 -4.35 -11.71 -6.23
N ILE A 17 -3.85 -10.52 -6.57
CA ILE A 17 -2.55 -10.36 -7.26
C ILE A 17 -1.39 -11.00 -6.47
N PRO A 18 -1.17 -10.69 -5.17
CA PRO A 18 -0.14 -11.37 -4.37
C PRO A 18 -0.32 -12.89 -4.27
N VAL A 19 -1.58 -13.35 -4.17
CA VAL A 19 -1.89 -14.79 -4.07
C VAL A 19 -1.57 -15.50 -5.37
N LEU A 20 -1.96 -14.91 -6.51
CA LEU A 20 -1.57 -15.42 -7.83
C LEU A 20 -0.06 -15.38 -8.01
N GLY A 21 0.60 -14.33 -7.53
CA GLY A 21 2.06 -14.23 -7.56
C GLY A 21 2.74 -15.39 -6.86
N TYR A 22 2.25 -15.79 -5.69
CA TYR A 22 2.78 -16.95 -4.98
C TYR A 22 2.56 -18.26 -5.76
N PHE A 23 1.33 -18.54 -6.22
CA PHE A 23 1.00 -19.83 -6.84
C PHE A 23 1.45 -19.99 -8.29
N TYR A 24 1.48 -18.90 -9.07
CA TYR A 24 1.73 -18.96 -10.52
C TYR A 24 3.05 -18.31 -10.93
N TRP A 25 3.52 -17.30 -10.20
CA TRP A 25 4.74 -16.55 -10.53
C TRP A 25 5.89 -16.81 -9.55
N ASN A 26 5.77 -17.82 -8.68
CA ASN A 26 6.77 -18.21 -7.67
C ASN A 26 7.25 -17.04 -6.80
N TRP A 27 6.37 -16.08 -6.51
CA TRP A 27 6.70 -14.99 -5.60
C TRP A 27 6.94 -15.53 -4.21
N ASP A 28 8.07 -15.18 -3.62
CA ASP A 28 8.34 -15.44 -2.22
C ASP A 28 7.73 -14.32 -1.34
N ALA A 29 7.83 -14.49 -0.02
CA ALA A 29 7.38 -13.48 0.94
C ALA A 29 8.01 -12.10 0.67
N SER A 30 9.28 -12.06 0.24
CA SER A 30 9.97 -10.80 -0.05
C SER A 30 9.36 -10.02 -1.22
N PHE A 31 8.98 -10.72 -2.30
CA PHE A 31 8.33 -10.10 -3.47
C PHE A 31 6.97 -9.52 -3.12
N ILE A 32 6.20 -10.21 -2.29
CA ILE A 32 4.87 -9.76 -1.85
C ILE A 32 4.97 -8.56 -0.91
N LEU A 33 5.93 -8.55 0.01
CA LEU A 33 6.19 -7.39 0.86
C LEU A 33 6.62 -6.18 0.03
N LEU A 34 7.51 -6.37 -0.96
CA LEU A 34 7.88 -5.29 -1.90
C LEU A 34 6.69 -4.77 -2.68
N PHE A 35 5.82 -5.65 -3.19
CA PHE A 35 4.58 -5.27 -3.88
C PHE A 35 3.70 -4.39 -2.99
N PHE A 36 3.46 -4.78 -1.73
CA PHE A 36 2.66 -3.98 -0.81
C PHE A 36 3.32 -2.65 -0.42
N LEU A 37 4.65 -2.62 -0.27
CA LEU A 37 5.38 -1.38 -0.03
C LEU A 37 5.27 -0.40 -1.20
N ILE A 38 5.35 -0.89 -2.43
CA ILE A 38 5.15 -0.08 -3.65
C ILE A 38 3.71 0.41 -3.71
N ASP A 39 2.72 -0.47 -3.51
CA ASP A 39 1.30 -0.10 -3.53
C ASP A 39 0.96 0.98 -2.50
N TRP A 40 1.50 0.84 -1.28
CA TRP A 40 1.29 1.83 -0.23
C TRP A 40 2.01 3.15 -0.53
N SER A 41 3.22 3.09 -1.12
CA SER A 41 3.93 4.29 -1.58
C SER A 41 3.14 5.03 -2.67
N LEU A 42 2.53 4.30 -3.61
CA LEU A 42 1.64 4.86 -4.63
C LEU A 42 0.42 5.52 -3.99
N PHE A 43 -0.21 4.89 -3.00
CA PHE A 43 -1.32 5.48 -2.26
C PHE A 43 -0.93 6.81 -1.60
N TRP A 44 0.26 6.90 -1.00
CA TRP A 44 0.76 8.14 -0.41
C TRP A 44 1.03 9.23 -1.46
N VAL A 45 1.64 8.88 -2.60
CA VAL A 45 1.85 9.83 -3.72
C VAL A 45 0.52 10.35 -4.26
N LEU A 46 -0.49 9.49 -4.41
CA LEU A 46 -1.82 9.93 -4.84
C LEU A 46 -2.49 10.84 -3.79
N SER A 47 -2.26 10.57 -2.50
CA SER A 47 -2.74 11.43 -1.41
C SER A 47 -2.07 12.81 -1.44
N LEU A 48 -0.79 12.90 -1.79
CA LEU A 48 -0.11 14.17 -2.05
C LEU A 48 -0.78 14.94 -3.19
N PHE A 49 -1.09 14.28 -4.31
CA PHE A 49 -1.77 14.94 -5.43
C PHE A 49 -3.17 15.43 -5.06
N LYS A 50 -3.95 14.62 -4.32
CA LYS A 50 -5.26 15.03 -3.80
C LYS A 50 -5.14 16.28 -2.91
N ALA A 51 -4.22 16.25 -1.95
CA ALA A 51 -3.99 17.37 -1.03
C ALA A 51 -3.53 18.64 -1.77
N ARG A 52 -2.58 18.51 -2.71
CA ARG A 52 -2.10 19.63 -3.52
C ARG A 52 -3.23 20.28 -4.32
N LYS A 53 -4.09 19.49 -4.96
CA LYS A 53 -5.24 20.01 -5.71
C LYS A 53 -6.24 20.74 -4.82
N ARG A 54 -6.52 20.23 -3.61
CA ARG A 54 -7.37 20.90 -2.63
C ARG A 54 -6.78 22.23 -2.16
N ILE A 55 -5.49 22.24 -1.79
CA ILE A 55 -4.81 23.46 -1.32
C ILE A 55 -4.79 24.53 -2.41
N GLN A 56 -4.52 24.16 -3.67
CA GLN A 56 -4.58 25.07 -4.81
C GLN A 56 -5.97 25.68 -5.00
N PHE A 57 -7.04 24.93 -4.73
CA PHE A 57 -8.41 25.42 -4.82
C PHE A 57 -8.81 26.29 -3.62
N SER A 58 -8.46 25.90 -2.40
CA SER A 58 -8.86 26.60 -1.18
C SER A 58 -8.05 27.87 -0.91
N GLY A 59 -6.79 27.94 -1.32
CA GLY A 59 -5.89 29.06 -1.00
C GLY A 59 -5.58 29.26 0.48
N ASN A 60 -6.02 28.35 1.35
CA ASN A 60 -5.93 28.51 2.80
C ASN A 60 -4.63 27.93 3.37
N ASN A 61 -3.86 28.77 4.07
CA ASN A 61 -2.60 28.38 4.68
C ASN A 61 -2.78 27.36 5.83
N SER A 62 -3.89 27.39 6.56
CA SER A 62 -4.12 26.41 7.64
C SER A 62 -4.39 25.00 7.11
N GLU A 63 -5.09 24.87 5.97
CA GLU A 63 -5.23 23.59 5.27
C GLU A 63 -3.86 23.07 4.79
N LYS A 64 -2.98 23.96 4.30
CA LYS A 64 -1.63 23.58 3.88
C LYS A 64 -0.80 23.03 5.04
N GLU A 65 -0.78 23.71 6.18
CA GLU A 65 -0.04 23.27 7.38
C GLU A 65 -0.55 21.91 7.87
N LEU A 66 -1.88 21.76 7.96
CA LEU A 66 -2.50 20.50 8.36
C LEU A 66 -2.14 19.35 7.41
N ALA A 67 -2.16 19.61 6.10
CA ALA A 67 -1.80 18.62 5.10
C ALA A 67 -0.34 18.17 5.21
N VAL A 68 0.59 19.12 5.38
CA VAL A 68 2.02 18.83 5.56
C VAL A 68 2.24 17.96 6.80
N LYS A 69 1.63 18.32 7.93
CA LYS A 69 1.70 17.52 9.16
C LYS A 69 1.18 16.10 8.93
N GLN A 70 0.01 15.96 8.32
CA GLN A 70 -0.63 14.66 8.16
C GLN A 70 0.08 13.75 7.15
N LEU A 71 0.52 14.32 6.03
CA LEU A 71 1.31 13.60 5.03
C LEU A 71 2.71 13.24 5.54
N GLY A 72 3.31 14.10 6.37
CA GLY A 72 4.56 13.83 7.06
C GLY A 72 4.44 12.67 8.04
N ILE A 73 3.40 12.62 8.86
CA ILE A 73 3.11 11.47 9.74
C ILE A 73 2.91 10.20 8.90
N SER A 74 2.12 10.27 7.83
CA SER A 74 1.91 9.11 6.95
C SER A 74 3.22 8.62 6.32
N LEU A 75 4.12 9.53 5.95
CA LEU A 75 5.45 9.18 5.42
C LEU A 75 6.30 8.51 6.50
N LEU A 76 6.29 9.02 7.73
CA LEU A 76 7.00 8.39 8.86
C LEU A 76 6.50 6.96 9.12
N CYS A 77 5.19 6.71 9.03
CA CYS A 77 4.64 5.35 9.13
C CYS A 77 5.15 4.44 8.01
N ILE A 78 5.20 4.92 6.76
CA ILE A 78 5.74 4.15 5.63
C ILE A 78 7.21 3.83 5.89
N LEU A 79 8.03 4.83 6.25
CA LEU A 79 9.45 4.63 6.52
C LEU A 79 9.68 3.65 7.68
N SER A 80 8.94 3.80 8.78
CA SER A 80 9.03 2.88 9.94
C SER A 80 8.66 1.45 9.55
N THR A 81 7.61 1.27 8.76
CA THR A 81 7.18 -0.08 8.33
C THR A 81 8.16 -0.69 7.34
N SER A 82 8.65 0.11 6.39
CA SER A 82 9.72 -0.31 5.48
C SER A 82 10.93 -0.78 6.27
N LEU A 83 11.41 0.00 7.26
CA LEU A 83 12.53 -0.41 8.10
C LEU A 83 12.26 -1.73 8.84
N ALA A 84 11.05 -1.92 9.39
CA ALA A 84 10.68 -3.18 10.02
C ALA A 84 10.74 -4.36 9.03
N VAL A 85 10.21 -4.20 7.81
CA VAL A 85 10.27 -5.21 6.74
C VAL A 85 11.72 -5.51 6.34
N PHE A 86 12.53 -4.45 6.13
CA PHE A 86 13.92 -4.59 5.73
C PHE A 86 14.77 -5.29 6.80
N TYR A 87 14.41 -5.15 8.07
CA TYR A 87 15.06 -5.84 9.18
C TYR A 87 14.53 -7.27 9.37
N LEU A 88 13.24 -7.52 9.18
CA LEU A 88 12.61 -8.82 9.47
C LEU A 88 13.20 -9.98 8.69
N LEU A 89 13.24 -9.89 7.36
CA LEU A 89 13.60 -11.03 6.50
C LEU A 89 15.08 -11.45 6.62
N PRO A 90 16.08 -10.54 6.68
CA PRO A 90 17.46 -10.93 6.93
C PRO A 90 17.70 -11.60 8.28
N ASN A 91 16.89 -11.28 9.31
CA ASN A 91 17.01 -11.94 10.61
C ASN A 91 16.40 -13.35 10.60
N LEU A 92 15.39 -13.60 9.77
CA LEU A 92 14.80 -14.93 9.62
C LEU A 92 15.66 -15.82 8.72
N HIS A 93 16.32 -15.25 7.71
CA HIS A 93 17.06 -15.97 6.69
C HIS A 93 18.51 -15.48 6.59
N PRO A 94 19.51 -16.23 7.12
CA PRO A 94 20.89 -15.75 7.26
C PRO A 94 21.62 -15.48 5.93
N ASN A 95 21.14 -16.04 4.81
CA ASN A 95 21.70 -15.82 3.46
C ASN A 95 20.86 -14.85 2.62
N PHE A 96 20.03 -14.01 3.25
CA PHE A 96 19.11 -13.13 2.55
C PHE A 96 19.73 -11.77 2.21
N SER A 97 19.67 -11.41 0.93
CA SER A 97 20.16 -10.12 0.42
C SER A 97 19.03 -9.33 -0.25
N TRP A 98 18.70 -8.15 0.30
CA TRP A 98 17.64 -7.29 -0.26
C TRP A 98 18.01 -6.72 -1.63
N SER A 99 19.28 -6.43 -1.89
CA SER A 99 19.71 -5.89 -3.19
C SER A 99 19.43 -6.91 -4.30
N GLU A 100 19.77 -8.17 -4.07
CA GLU A 100 19.48 -9.26 -5.00
C GLU A 100 17.98 -9.47 -5.17
N ARG A 101 17.20 -9.42 -4.08
CA ARG A 101 15.74 -9.63 -4.14
C ARG A 101 15.01 -8.50 -4.84
N ILE A 102 15.41 -7.24 -4.63
CA ILE A 102 14.84 -6.10 -5.36
C ILE A 102 15.20 -6.19 -6.84
N TRP A 103 16.46 -6.50 -7.15
CA TRP A 103 16.87 -6.68 -8.54
C TRP A 103 16.12 -7.83 -9.19
N ALA A 104 15.99 -8.96 -8.49
CA ALA A 104 15.20 -10.10 -8.94
C ALA A 104 13.74 -9.69 -9.15
N PHE A 105 13.10 -8.98 -8.23
CA PHE A 105 11.71 -8.52 -8.39
C PHE A 105 11.51 -7.67 -9.65
N LEU A 106 12.46 -6.79 -9.96
CA LEU A 106 12.39 -5.93 -11.15
C LEU A 106 12.68 -6.70 -12.43
N SER A 107 13.70 -7.57 -12.41
CA SER A 107 14.21 -8.28 -13.57
C SER A 107 13.59 -9.64 -13.81
N TYR A 108 12.74 -10.14 -12.88
CA TYR A 108 12.09 -11.44 -12.96
C TYR A 108 11.35 -11.55 -14.28
N SER A 109 11.85 -12.36 -15.19
CA SER A 109 11.28 -12.50 -16.52
C SER A 109 10.29 -13.64 -16.50
N ASP A 110 9.02 -13.32 -16.68
CA ASP A 110 8.00 -14.31 -16.98
C ASP A 110 7.55 -14.12 -18.42
N MET A 111 7.49 -15.21 -19.20
CA MET A 111 7.18 -15.17 -20.63
C MET A 111 8.10 -14.26 -21.49
N GLY A 112 9.33 -14.00 -21.04
CA GLY A 112 10.32 -13.19 -21.77
C GLY A 112 10.24 -11.67 -21.55
N ILE A 113 9.31 -11.19 -20.71
CA ILE A 113 9.23 -9.77 -20.30
C ILE A 113 9.54 -9.67 -18.82
N GLN A 114 10.38 -8.71 -18.43
CA GLN A 114 10.66 -8.48 -17.01
C GLN A 114 9.41 -7.93 -16.32
N GLN A 115 9.00 -8.59 -15.25
CA GLN A 115 7.81 -8.30 -14.47
C GLN A 115 7.77 -6.84 -14.03
N GLY A 116 8.89 -6.26 -13.62
CA GLY A 116 8.96 -4.86 -13.20
C GLY A 116 8.47 -3.88 -14.27
N PHE A 117 8.73 -4.16 -15.56
CA PHE A 117 8.29 -3.32 -16.67
C PHE A 117 6.78 -3.38 -16.93
N ILE A 118 6.10 -4.45 -16.53
CA ILE A 118 4.65 -4.57 -16.68
C ILE A 118 3.94 -4.14 -15.39
N LEU A 119 4.36 -4.71 -14.27
CA LEU A 119 3.69 -4.61 -13.00
C LEU A 119 3.70 -3.18 -12.47
N ILE A 120 4.85 -2.51 -12.45
CA ILE A 120 4.96 -1.15 -11.90
C ILE A 120 4.12 -0.15 -12.71
N PRO A 121 4.21 -0.09 -14.06
CA PRO A 121 3.35 0.78 -14.84
C PRO A 121 1.87 0.46 -14.69
N LEU A 122 1.50 -0.82 -14.58
CA LEU A 122 0.12 -1.23 -14.36
C LEU A 122 -0.42 -0.75 -13.01
N MET A 123 0.37 -0.87 -11.94
CA MET A 123 0.01 -0.36 -10.61
C MET A 123 -0.16 1.16 -10.63
N VAL A 124 0.77 1.89 -11.26
CA VAL A 124 0.70 3.35 -11.42
C VAL A 124 -0.55 3.74 -12.21
N LEU A 125 -0.81 3.08 -13.34
CA LEU A 125 -1.97 3.33 -14.19
C LEU A 125 -3.28 3.07 -13.44
N SER A 126 -3.38 1.93 -12.76
CA SER A 126 -4.55 1.57 -11.94
C SER A 126 -4.81 2.60 -10.84
N GLY A 127 -3.76 3.01 -10.12
CA GLY A 127 -3.82 4.06 -9.11
C GLY A 127 -4.26 5.40 -9.70
N TYR A 128 -3.72 5.79 -10.85
CA TYR A 128 -4.10 7.02 -11.54
C TYR A 128 -5.55 7.00 -12.05
N LEU A 129 -6.01 5.88 -12.62
CA LEU A 129 -7.40 5.72 -13.06
C LEU A 129 -8.36 5.82 -11.88
N THR A 130 -8.04 5.17 -10.77
CA THR A 130 -8.79 5.27 -9.51
C THR A 130 -8.84 6.72 -9.01
N TYR A 131 -7.70 7.42 -8.99
CA TYR A 131 -7.62 8.83 -8.65
C TYR A 131 -8.49 9.71 -9.56
N LYS A 132 -8.43 9.50 -10.88
CA LYS A 132 -9.24 10.25 -11.84
C LYS A 132 -10.74 10.01 -11.60
N GLN A 133 -11.16 8.76 -11.47
CA GLN A 133 -12.57 8.38 -11.33
C GLN A 133 -13.17 8.79 -10.00
N GLN A 134 -12.45 8.59 -8.89
CA GLN A 134 -12.99 8.80 -7.55
C GLN A 134 -12.80 10.24 -7.05
N PHE A 135 -11.77 10.96 -7.51
CA PHE A 135 -11.44 12.29 -6.98
C PHE A 135 -11.61 13.42 -7.99
N LEU A 136 -11.06 13.27 -9.21
CA LEU A 136 -11.09 14.35 -10.21
C LEU A 136 -12.48 14.52 -10.84
N LEU A 137 -13.07 13.46 -11.36
CA LEU A 137 -14.37 13.52 -12.04
C LEU A 137 -15.50 14.04 -11.11
N PRO A 138 -15.62 13.57 -9.85
CA PRO A 138 -16.64 14.08 -8.92
C PRO A 138 -16.24 15.42 -8.27
N GLN A 139 -15.05 15.95 -8.61
CA GLN A 139 -14.50 17.20 -8.07
C GLN A 139 -14.48 17.25 -6.55
N LEU A 140 -14.10 16.15 -5.89
CA LEU A 140 -14.16 16.04 -4.42
C LEU A 140 -13.33 17.11 -3.70
N TYR A 141 -12.29 17.64 -4.35
CA TYR A 141 -11.49 18.76 -3.86
C TYR A 141 -12.29 20.04 -3.57
N ARG A 142 -13.49 20.20 -4.15
CA ARG A 142 -14.38 21.34 -3.85
C ARG A 142 -15.23 21.11 -2.61
N LYS A 143 -15.66 19.85 -2.40
CA LYS A 143 -16.67 19.47 -1.41
C LYS A 143 -16.08 19.15 -0.04
N TYR A 144 -14.91 18.52 0.03
CA TYR A 144 -14.33 18.02 1.27
C TYR A 144 -13.05 18.78 1.67
N PRO A 145 -12.80 18.98 2.98
CA PRO A 145 -11.58 19.58 3.46
C PRO A 145 -10.38 18.65 3.27
N VAL A 146 -9.16 19.20 3.26
CA VAL A 146 -7.94 18.44 3.00
C VAL A 146 -7.75 17.24 3.95
N HIS A 147 -8.17 17.39 5.21
CA HIS A 147 -8.09 16.34 6.23
C HIS A 147 -8.75 15.03 5.79
N TYR A 148 -9.84 15.12 5.02
CA TYR A 148 -10.57 13.95 4.55
C TYR A 148 -9.69 13.05 3.66
N PHE A 149 -8.80 13.65 2.86
CA PHE A 149 -7.93 12.93 1.94
C PHE A 149 -6.65 12.43 2.60
N THR A 150 -6.17 13.10 3.65
CA THR A 150 -4.89 12.78 4.31
C THR A 150 -5.06 11.89 5.55
N ARG A 151 -6.23 11.90 6.20
CA ARG A 151 -6.51 11.06 7.38
C ARG A 151 -6.46 9.57 7.07
N GLU A 152 -6.90 9.17 5.88
CA GLU A 152 -6.89 7.77 5.48
C GLU A 152 -5.48 7.20 5.48
N GLY A 153 -4.51 7.92 4.91
CA GLY A 153 -3.10 7.52 4.91
C GLY A 153 -2.50 7.39 6.31
N ILE A 154 -2.86 8.28 7.24
CA ILE A 154 -2.43 8.16 8.64
C ILE A 154 -3.03 6.93 9.30
N LYS A 155 -4.35 6.70 9.16
CA LYS A 155 -5.01 5.54 9.77
C LYS A 155 -4.42 4.24 9.23
N GLN A 156 -4.25 4.16 7.92
CA GLN A 156 -3.57 3.05 7.25
C GLN A 156 -2.18 2.84 7.83
N GLY A 157 -1.39 3.92 7.90
CA GLY A 157 -0.03 3.84 8.37
C GLY A 157 0.13 3.43 9.81
N ILE A 158 -0.65 3.99 10.73
CA ILE A 158 -0.61 3.59 12.14
C ILE A 158 -0.95 2.11 12.30
N ILE A 159 -2.02 1.65 11.64
CA ILE A 159 -2.46 0.25 11.75
C ILE A 159 -1.42 -0.69 11.16
N LEU A 160 -0.90 -0.41 9.96
CA LEU A 160 0.13 -1.24 9.32
C LEU A 160 1.43 -1.23 10.13
N SER A 161 1.91 -0.07 10.59
CA SER A 161 3.10 0.01 11.43
C SER A 161 2.95 -0.76 12.74
N LEU A 162 1.79 -0.69 13.39
CA LEU A 162 1.52 -1.48 14.60
C LEU A 162 1.52 -2.98 14.31
N VAL A 163 0.83 -3.42 13.26
CA VAL A 163 0.77 -4.84 12.88
C VAL A 163 2.16 -5.36 12.53
N PHE A 164 2.90 -4.68 11.66
CA PHE A 164 4.27 -5.09 11.31
C PHE A 164 5.23 -5.00 12.50
N GLY A 165 5.08 -4.01 13.38
CA GLY A 165 5.84 -3.92 14.63
C GLY A 165 5.58 -5.11 15.56
N LEU A 166 4.32 -5.54 15.69
CA LEU A 166 3.96 -6.75 16.44
C LEU A 166 4.53 -8.01 15.80
N VAL A 167 4.41 -8.16 14.48
CA VAL A 167 5.00 -9.29 13.75
C VAL A 167 6.52 -9.34 13.99
N LEU A 168 7.20 -8.20 13.91
CA LEU A 168 8.63 -8.10 14.17
C LEU A 168 8.98 -8.51 15.61
N LEU A 169 8.22 -8.03 16.59
CA LEU A 169 8.43 -8.38 18.00
C LEU A 169 8.25 -9.88 18.22
N VAL A 170 7.16 -10.46 17.72
CA VAL A 170 6.88 -11.90 17.89
C VAL A 170 7.91 -12.75 17.14
N SER A 171 8.38 -12.31 15.97
CA SER A 171 9.40 -13.04 15.20
C SER A 171 10.73 -13.19 15.92
N TYR A 172 11.00 -12.33 16.90
CA TYR A 172 12.18 -12.44 17.76
C TYR A 172 12.10 -13.64 18.72
N PHE A 173 10.87 -14.05 19.09
CA PHE A 173 10.63 -15.15 20.02
C PHE A 173 10.24 -16.45 19.32
N VAL A 174 9.60 -16.36 18.15
CA VAL A 174 9.07 -17.50 17.39
C VAL A 174 9.45 -17.37 15.93
N GLY A 175 10.12 -18.38 15.38
CA GLY A 175 10.39 -18.46 13.94
C GLY A 175 9.08 -18.63 13.17
N PHE A 176 8.76 -17.69 12.28
CA PHE A 176 7.58 -17.78 11.43
C PHE A 176 7.90 -18.47 10.11
N PRO A 177 7.08 -19.44 9.66
CA PRO A 177 7.10 -19.89 8.28
C PRO A 177 6.74 -18.74 7.33
N ASP A 178 7.39 -18.70 6.17
CA ASP A 178 7.18 -17.65 5.15
C ASP A 178 5.72 -17.58 4.70
N GLU A 179 5.01 -18.73 4.66
CA GLU A 179 3.61 -18.83 4.28
C GLU A 179 2.69 -18.12 5.27
N VAL A 180 2.99 -18.23 6.58
CA VAL A 180 2.20 -17.55 7.63
C VAL A 180 2.34 -16.05 7.49
N LEU A 181 3.56 -15.59 7.21
CA LEU A 181 3.84 -14.17 6.99
C LEU A 181 3.13 -13.65 5.72
N LEU A 182 3.17 -14.44 4.65
CA LEU A 182 2.53 -14.13 3.38
C LEU A 182 1.01 -14.04 3.50
N PHE A 183 0.36 -15.14 3.89
CA PHE A 183 -1.10 -15.20 3.96
C PHE A 183 -1.64 -14.28 5.06
N GLY A 184 -0.92 -14.15 6.17
CA GLY A 184 -1.23 -13.19 7.23
C GLY A 184 -1.23 -11.74 6.72
N THR A 185 -0.21 -11.36 5.95
CA THR A 185 -0.12 -10.01 5.36
C THR A 185 -1.24 -9.76 4.37
N VAL A 186 -1.48 -10.70 3.45
CA VAL A 186 -2.56 -10.57 2.44
C VAL A 186 -3.93 -10.47 3.10
N LEU A 187 -4.25 -11.38 4.03
CA LEU A 187 -5.52 -11.37 4.75
C LEU A 187 -5.69 -10.09 5.57
N GLY A 188 -4.65 -9.64 6.27
CA GLY A 188 -4.65 -8.42 7.04
C GLY A 188 -4.95 -7.20 6.18
N VAL A 189 -4.29 -7.06 5.02
CA VAL A 189 -4.51 -5.96 4.08
C VAL A 189 -5.92 -6.00 3.49
N ILE A 190 -6.41 -7.16 3.06
CA ILE A 190 -7.78 -7.31 2.52
C ILE A 190 -8.81 -6.92 3.59
N THR A 191 -8.69 -7.48 4.80
CA THR A 191 -9.61 -7.22 5.92
C THR A 191 -9.62 -5.74 6.25
N TYR A 192 -8.45 -5.13 6.38
CA TYR A 192 -8.33 -3.71 6.63
C TYR A 192 -9.00 -2.87 5.54
N ARG A 193 -8.75 -3.16 4.25
CA ARG A 193 -9.33 -2.42 3.13
C ARG A 193 -10.85 -2.55 3.09
N LEU A 194 -11.38 -3.74 3.38
CA LEU A 194 -12.82 -3.94 3.46
C LEU A 194 -13.44 -3.08 4.58
N ILE A 195 -12.87 -3.09 5.77
CA ILE A 195 -13.36 -2.29 6.91
C ILE A 195 -13.26 -0.78 6.59
N ALA A 196 -12.10 -0.33 6.11
CA ALA A 196 -11.86 1.07 5.80
C ALA A 196 -12.79 1.58 4.70
N ARG A 197 -12.94 0.85 3.59
CA ARG A 197 -13.77 1.27 2.45
C ARG A 197 -15.27 1.17 2.73
N ASN A 198 -15.72 0.28 3.63
CA ASN A 198 -17.15 0.24 4.03
C ASN A 198 -17.57 1.49 4.80
N SER A 199 -16.66 2.06 5.61
CA SER A 199 -16.92 3.30 6.38
C SER A 199 -17.09 4.56 5.53
N PHE A 200 -16.76 4.50 4.23
CA PHE A 200 -16.97 5.59 3.27
C PHE A 200 -18.35 5.58 2.61
N ILE A 201 -19.10 4.48 2.67
CA ILE A 201 -20.42 4.33 2.03
C ILE A 201 -21.57 4.45 3.04
N SER A 202 -21.30 4.32 4.34
CA SER A 202 -22.26 4.65 5.42
C SER A 202 -22.31 6.15 5.67
#